data_AF-A0A401TYL1-F1
#
_entry.id   AF-A0A401TYL1-F1
#
_cell.length_a   1.000
_cell.length_b   1.000
_cell.length_c   1.000
_cell.angle_alpha   90.00
_cell.angle_beta   90.00
_cell.angle_gamma   90.00
#
_symmetry.space_group_name_H-M   'P 1'
#
loop_
_entity.id
_entity.type
_entity.pdbx_description
1 polymer ?
#
loop_
_entity_poly.entity_id
_entity_poly.type
_entity_poly.pdbx_seq_one_letter_code
_entity_poly.pdbx_strand_id
1 'polypeptide(L)'
;MKLRHAPLLVVREMARHPTHRGLVADTLARVIQRPDEMTELLAIYWADALGPQQQRKRQPVSAQIKKGLARALTKFDAYQLAKYDRDGAVRIKDVLFLVHAKPKDAAQEKVWKQLVDGELASPDTWEVSLSSGKDKRGTFERLIAKNRLGGLALLRNLRLMQKAEVPRRTIAEAIDAMRTDRILP
;
A
#
# COMPACT_ATOMS: atom_id res chain seq x y z
N MET A 1 -12.30 14.63 1.47
CA MET A 1 -12.63 13.19 1.51
C MET A 1 -11.66 12.46 0.59
N LYS A 2 -10.83 11.54 1.09
CA LYS A 2 -9.93 10.76 0.22
C LYS A 2 -10.80 9.71 -0.49
N LEU A 3 -11.01 9.83 -1.80
CA LEU A 3 -11.85 8.91 -2.60
C LEU A 3 -11.51 7.42 -2.38
N ARG A 4 -10.26 7.13 -1.96
CA ARG A 4 -9.73 5.80 -1.64
C ARG A 4 -10.43 5.10 -0.46
N HIS A 5 -11.04 5.85 0.45
CA HIS A 5 -11.77 5.26 1.59
C HIS A 5 -13.18 4.81 1.20
N ALA A 6 -13.76 5.36 0.12
CA ALA A 6 -15.13 5.04 -0.27
C ALA A 6 -15.31 3.54 -0.60
N PRO A 7 -14.43 2.88 -1.37
CA PRO A 7 -14.51 1.43 -1.57
C PRO A 7 -14.42 0.62 -0.27
N LEU A 8 -13.56 1.05 0.67
CA LEU A 8 -13.38 0.36 1.96
C LEU A 8 -14.65 0.44 2.83
N LEU A 9 -15.28 1.62 2.85
CA LEU A 9 -16.56 1.84 3.55
C LEU A 9 -17.68 0.99 2.95
N VAL A 10 -17.78 0.93 1.62
CA VAL A 10 -18.79 0.10 0.94
C VAL A 10 -18.58 -1.38 1.27
N VAL A 11 -17.36 -1.91 1.14
CA VAL A 11 -17.09 -3.33 1.41
C VAL A 11 -17.31 -3.68 2.87
N ARG A 12 -16.97 -2.77 3.79
CA ARG A 12 -17.28 -2.91 5.20
C ARG A 12 -18.79 -3.02 5.43
N GLU A 13 -19.59 -2.16 4.81
CA GLU A 13 -21.05 -2.21 4.93
C GLU A 13 -21.61 -3.49 4.31
N MET A 14 -21.11 -3.90 3.13
CA MET A 14 -21.46 -5.18 2.51
C MET A 14 -21.27 -6.37 3.46
N ALA A 15 -20.23 -6.35 4.30
CA ALA A 15 -19.97 -7.43 5.26
C ALA A 15 -21.03 -7.55 6.38
N ARG A 16 -21.89 -6.54 6.57
CA ARG A 16 -23.00 -6.57 7.54
C ARG A 16 -24.27 -7.20 6.98
N HIS A 17 -24.38 -7.35 5.65
CA HIS A 17 -25.57 -7.85 4.97
C HIS A 17 -25.37 -9.31 4.52
N PRO A 18 -26.19 -10.26 4.98
CA PRO A 18 -26.07 -11.68 4.60
C PRO A 18 -26.12 -11.93 3.09
N THR A 19 -26.93 -11.15 2.36
CA THR A 19 -27.11 -11.22 0.91
C THR A 19 -25.82 -10.94 0.13
N HIS A 20 -24.91 -10.15 0.69
CA HIS A 20 -23.66 -9.75 0.03
C HIS A 20 -22.47 -10.63 0.42
N ARG A 21 -22.63 -11.54 1.37
CA ARG A 21 -21.54 -12.36 1.95
C ARG A 21 -20.69 -13.04 0.88
N GLY A 22 -21.30 -13.54 -0.19
CA GLY A 22 -20.59 -14.21 -1.29
C GLY A 22 -19.66 -13.30 -2.10
N LEU A 23 -19.87 -11.99 -2.09
CA LEU A 23 -19.14 -11.01 -2.90
C LEU A 23 -18.02 -10.29 -2.13
N VAL A 24 -18.10 -10.27 -0.80
CA VAL A 24 -17.24 -9.45 0.06
C VAL A 24 -15.76 -9.78 -0.12
N ALA A 25 -15.37 -11.05 -0.09
CA ALA A 25 -13.96 -11.42 -0.12
C ALA A 25 -13.28 -11.09 -1.46
N ASP A 26 -13.96 -11.35 -2.59
CA ASP A 26 -13.43 -11.06 -3.94
C ASP A 26 -13.41 -9.55 -4.20
N THR A 27 -14.47 -8.84 -3.79
CA THR A 27 -14.53 -7.38 -3.92
C THR A 27 -13.45 -6.73 -3.07
N LEU A 28 -13.30 -7.14 -1.81
CA LEU A 28 -12.27 -6.60 -0.91
C LEU A 28 -10.87 -6.80 -1.49
N ALA A 29 -10.59 -8.04 -1.92
CA ALA A 29 -9.33 -8.36 -2.56
C ALA A 29 -9.13 -7.45 -3.78
N ARG A 30 -10.14 -7.19 -4.61
CA ARG A 30 -10.00 -6.33 -5.79
C ARG A 30 -9.79 -4.85 -5.46
N VAL A 31 -10.50 -4.28 -4.49
CA VAL A 31 -10.43 -2.84 -4.20
C VAL A 31 -9.18 -2.45 -3.41
N ILE A 32 -8.57 -3.38 -2.66
CA ILE A 32 -7.28 -3.13 -2.01
C ILE A 32 -6.18 -3.09 -3.09
N GLN A 33 -5.59 -1.91 -3.26
CA GLN A 33 -4.52 -1.60 -4.19
C GLN A 33 -3.20 -1.23 -3.49
N ARG A 34 -3.25 -0.92 -2.19
CA ARG A 34 -2.07 -0.60 -1.36
C ARG A 34 -2.06 -1.35 -0.02
N PRO A 35 -0.87 -1.59 0.56
CA PRO A 35 -0.78 -2.31 1.83
C PRO A 35 -1.50 -1.61 3.00
N ASP A 36 -1.43 -0.28 3.09
CA ASP A 36 -2.05 0.47 4.18
C ASP A 36 -3.58 0.50 4.13
N GLU A 37 -4.19 0.24 2.97
CA GLU A 37 -5.65 0.17 2.87
C GLU A 37 -6.21 -1.00 3.70
N MET A 38 -5.40 -2.03 3.99
CA MET A 38 -5.77 -3.12 4.90
C MET A 38 -5.85 -2.65 6.35
N THR A 39 -4.89 -1.81 6.79
CA THR A 39 -4.88 -1.27 8.15
C THR A 39 -5.95 -0.20 8.32
N GLU A 40 -6.16 0.65 7.30
CA GLU A 40 -7.26 1.61 7.24
C GLU A 40 -8.62 0.90 7.30
N LEU A 41 -8.83 -0.18 6.54
CA LEU A 41 -10.08 -0.96 6.59
C LEU A 41 -10.36 -1.46 8.01
N LEU A 42 -9.38 -2.05 8.70
CA LEU A 42 -9.57 -2.56 10.06
C LEU A 42 -9.78 -1.43 11.07
N ALA A 43 -9.10 -0.30 10.92
CA ALA A 43 -9.33 0.88 11.72
C ALA A 43 -10.78 1.38 11.58
N ILE A 44 -11.31 1.43 10.36
CA ILE A 44 -12.72 1.78 10.09
C ILE A 44 -13.66 0.69 10.60
N TYR A 45 -13.32 -0.59 10.38
CA TYR A 45 -14.12 -1.74 10.80
C TYR A 45 -14.43 -1.68 12.29
N TRP A 46 -13.42 -1.35 13.09
CA TRP A 46 -13.51 -1.20 14.53
C TRP A 46 -13.90 0.22 14.99
N ALA A 47 -13.98 1.21 14.10
CA ALA A 47 -14.35 2.58 14.45
C ALA A 47 -15.83 2.69 14.87
N ASP A 48 -16.78 2.00 14.22
CA ASP A 48 -18.18 2.07 14.67
C ASP A 48 -18.44 1.24 15.94
N ALA A 49 -17.47 0.47 16.43
CA ALA A 49 -17.55 -0.17 17.74
C ALA A 49 -17.24 0.80 18.90
N LEU A 50 -17.04 2.09 18.62
CA LEU A 50 -16.52 3.08 19.57
C LEU A 50 -17.60 3.84 20.35
N GLY A 51 -17.99 3.24 21.48
CA GLY A 51 -17.97 3.92 22.79
C GLY A 51 -16.58 3.79 23.45
N PRO A 52 -16.34 4.41 24.63
CA PRO A 52 -15.00 4.74 25.13
C PRO A 52 -14.05 3.54 25.21
N GLN A 53 -12.85 3.74 24.63
CA GLN A 53 -11.52 3.12 24.79
C GLN A 53 -11.36 1.58 24.93
N GLN A 54 -12.33 0.83 25.41
CA GLN A 54 -12.18 -0.56 25.85
C GLN A 54 -12.75 -1.60 24.88
N GLN A 55 -13.43 -1.19 23.79
CA GLN A 55 -14.15 -2.10 22.89
C GLN A 55 -13.55 -2.26 21.48
N ARG A 56 -12.49 -1.51 21.11
CA ARG A 56 -11.88 -1.55 19.76
C ARG A 56 -11.47 -2.94 19.26
N LYS A 57 -11.24 -3.91 20.16
CA LYS A 57 -10.82 -5.29 19.81
C LYS A 57 -11.89 -6.36 20.06
N ARG A 58 -13.11 -5.98 20.47
CA ARG A 58 -14.15 -6.97 20.86
C ARG A 58 -15.00 -7.46 19.70
N GLN A 59 -15.16 -6.67 18.63
CA GLN A 59 -15.94 -7.11 17.47
C GLN A 59 -15.11 -8.07 16.60
N PRO A 60 -15.56 -9.32 16.43
CA PRO A 60 -14.91 -10.26 15.53
C PRO A 60 -14.93 -9.73 14.09
N VAL A 61 -13.79 -9.84 13.41
CA VAL A 61 -13.71 -9.56 11.98
C VAL A 61 -14.36 -10.71 11.21
N SER A 62 -15.29 -10.39 10.32
CA SER A 62 -16.04 -11.40 9.58
C SER A 62 -15.12 -12.30 8.75
N ALA A 63 -15.50 -13.56 8.59
CA ALA A 63 -14.71 -14.54 7.84
C ALA A 63 -14.42 -14.11 6.39
N GLN A 64 -15.36 -13.39 5.75
CA GLN A 64 -15.20 -12.90 4.38
C GLN A 64 -14.21 -11.73 4.30
N ILE A 65 -14.21 -10.84 5.28
CA ILE A 65 -13.19 -9.78 5.37
C ILE A 65 -11.81 -10.41 5.58
N LYS A 66 -11.67 -11.37 6.51
CA LYS A 66 -10.39 -12.09 6.70
C LYS A 66 -9.92 -12.77 5.41
N LYS A 67 -10.81 -13.44 4.69
CA LYS A 67 -10.51 -14.08 3.40
C LYS A 67 -10.07 -13.08 2.33
N GLY A 68 -10.73 -11.92 2.25
CA GLY A 68 -10.36 -10.86 1.31
C GLY A 68 -9.01 -10.23 1.63
N LEU A 69 -8.74 -9.96 2.91
CA LEU A 69 -7.45 -9.44 3.39
C LEU A 69 -6.31 -10.43 3.14
N ALA A 70 -6.51 -11.74 3.40
CA ALA A 70 -5.52 -12.77 3.10
C ALA A 70 -5.17 -12.83 1.62
N ARG A 71 -6.16 -12.68 0.73
CA ARG A 71 -5.94 -12.60 -0.72
C ARG A 71 -5.25 -11.30 -1.14
N ALA A 72 -5.54 -10.18 -0.48
CA ALA A 72 -4.92 -8.90 -0.79
C ALA A 72 -3.44 -8.86 -0.39
N LEU A 73 -3.07 -9.48 0.75
CA LEU A 73 -1.69 -9.56 1.23
C LEU A 73 -0.71 -10.13 0.18
N THR A 74 -1.16 -11.09 -0.64
CA THR A 74 -0.28 -11.76 -1.61
C THR A 74 0.16 -10.87 -2.78
N LYS A 75 -0.48 -9.71 -2.94
CA LYS A 75 -0.22 -8.73 -4.01
C LYS A 75 1.04 -7.90 -3.80
N PHE A 76 1.51 -7.78 -2.56
CA PHE A 76 2.48 -6.76 -2.19
C PHE A 76 3.88 -7.33 -2.07
N ASP A 77 4.84 -6.57 -2.59
CA ASP A 77 6.27 -6.86 -2.46
C ASP A 77 6.88 -6.22 -1.21
N ALA A 78 8.14 -6.58 -0.91
CA ALA A 78 8.87 -6.08 0.26
C ALA A 78 8.98 -4.55 0.29
N TYR A 79 9.15 -3.91 -0.86
CA TYR A 79 9.28 -2.45 -0.96
C TYR A 79 7.96 -1.76 -0.60
N GLN A 80 6.84 -2.25 -1.12
CA GLN A 80 5.52 -1.73 -0.81
C GLN A 80 5.20 -1.91 0.67
N LEU A 81 5.44 -3.10 1.23
CA LEU A 81 5.22 -3.38 2.64
C LEU A 81 6.06 -2.44 3.52
N ALA A 82 7.36 -2.28 3.24
CA ALA A 82 8.25 -1.42 4.03
C ALA A 82 7.87 0.07 3.92
N LYS A 83 7.41 0.51 2.74
CA LYS A 83 7.01 1.91 2.53
C LYS A 83 5.76 2.30 3.31
N TYR A 84 4.81 1.38 3.38
CA TYR A 84 3.47 1.62 3.92
C TYR A 84 3.25 1.07 5.33
N ASP A 85 4.16 0.25 5.86
CA ASP A 85 4.15 -0.12 7.27
C ASP A 85 4.55 1.10 8.12
N ARG A 86 3.55 1.82 8.60
CA ARG A 86 3.69 3.01 9.44
C ARG A 86 3.07 2.75 10.80
N ASP A 87 3.60 3.40 11.82
CA ASP A 87 3.00 3.38 13.15
C ASP A 87 1.55 3.89 13.10
N GLY A 88 0.66 3.19 13.79
CA GLY A 88 -0.78 3.46 13.78
C GLY A 88 -1.53 2.47 14.68
N ALA A 89 -2.86 2.61 14.74
CA ALA A 89 -3.71 1.76 15.58
C ALA A 89 -3.71 0.28 15.15
N VAL A 90 -3.42 0.03 13.87
CA VAL A 90 -3.29 -1.30 13.25
C VAL A 90 -2.07 -1.28 12.35
N ARG A 91 -1.19 -2.27 12.51
CA ARG A 91 0.01 -2.46 11.68
C ARG A 91 -0.21 -3.56 10.66
N ILE A 92 0.60 -3.58 9.60
CA ILE A 92 0.46 -4.60 8.55
C ILE A 92 0.72 -6.01 9.12
N LYS A 93 1.67 -6.15 10.05
CA LYS A 93 1.88 -7.42 10.77
C LYS A 93 0.66 -7.88 11.57
N ASP A 94 -0.12 -6.95 12.13
CA ASP A 94 -1.36 -7.28 12.85
C ASP A 94 -2.40 -7.87 11.89
N VAL A 95 -2.48 -7.33 10.67
CA VAL A 95 -3.33 -7.90 9.61
C VAL A 95 -2.89 -9.33 9.31
N LEU A 96 -1.58 -9.54 9.09
CA LEU A 96 -1.03 -10.85 8.76
C LEU A 96 -1.39 -11.90 9.83
N PHE A 97 -1.21 -11.56 11.11
CA PHE A 97 -1.58 -12.43 12.22
C PHE A 97 -3.09 -12.67 12.32
N LEU A 98 -3.91 -11.63 12.12
CA LEU A 98 -5.37 -11.72 12.22
C LEU A 98 -5.98 -12.68 11.18
N VAL A 99 -5.41 -12.74 9.98
CA VAL A 99 -6.00 -13.46 8.85
C VAL A 99 -5.38 -14.83 8.60
N HIS A 100 -4.25 -15.14 9.25
CA HIS A 100 -3.48 -16.36 9.03
C HIS A 100 -3.25 -16.63 7.53
N ALA A 101 -2.83 -15.60 6.80
CA ALA A 101 -2.61 -15.72 5.36
C ALA A 101 -1.51 -16.75 5.10
N LYS A 102 -1.69 -17.53 4.03
CA LYS A 102 -0.65 -18.43 3.54
C LYS A 102 0.16 -17.71 2.46
N PRO A 103 1.49 -17.70 2.53
CA PRO A 103 2.31 -17.13 1.47
C PRO A 103 2.09 -17.92 0.19
N LYS A 104 2.15 -17.25 -0.96
CA LYS A 104 1.99 -17.90 -2.27
C LYS A 104 3.22 -18.74 -2.66
N ASP A 105 4.39 -18.39 -2.14
CA ASP A 105 5.67 -19.03 -2.41
C ASP A 105 6.67 -18.75 -1.26
N ALA A 106 7.81 -19.46 -1.28
CA ALA A 106 8.86 -19.33 -0.26
C ALA A 106 9.53 -17.94 -0.24
N ALA A 107 9.52 -17.22 -1.37
CA ALA A 107 10.08 -15.86 -1.43
C ALA A 107 9.20 -14.88 -0.65
N GLN A 108 7.88 -14.98 -0.81
CA GLN A 108 6.91 -14.19 -0.06
C GLN A 108 6.92 -14.56 1.43
N GLU A 109 7.08 -15.84 1.77
CA GLU A 109 7.25 -16.27 3.15
C GLU A 109 8.43 -15.58 3.83
N LYS A 110 9.59 -15.53 3.16
CA LYS A 110 10.78 -14.83 3.66
C LYS A 110 10.51 -13.33 3.87
N VAL A 111 9.84 -12.68 2.93
CA VAL A 111 9.46 -11.26 3.05
C VAL A 111 8.51 -11.03 4.22
N TRP A 112 7.53 -11.91 4.43
CA TRP A 112 6.59 -11.79 5.54
C TRP A 112 7.25 -12.02 6.89
N LYS A 113 8.25 -12.92 6.96
CA LYS A 113 9.07 -13.08 8.16
C LYS A 113 9.82 -11.78 8.49
N GLN A 114 10.47 -11.16 7.50
CA GLN A 114 11.13 -9.86 7.69
C GLN A 114 10.15 -8.76 8.12
N LEU A 115 8.92 -8.75 7.59
CA LEU A 115 7.87 -7.82 8.03
C LEU A 115 7.51 -8.02 9.50
N VAL A 116 7.35 -9.27 9.94
CA VAL A 116 7.04 -9.61 11.33
C VAL A 116 8.16 -9.20 12.27
N ASP A 117 9.40 -9.49 11.87
CA ASP A 117 10.61 -9.24 12.66
C ASP A 117 11.03 -7.75 12.63
N GLY A 118 10.40 -6.93 11.78
CA GLY A 118 10.74 -5.51 11.62
C GLY A 118 12.05 -5.29 10.85
N GLU A 119 12.50 -6.30 10.11
CA GLU A 119 13.78 -6.33 9.38
C GLU A 119 13.61 -6.01 7.89
N LEU A 120 12.41 -5.57 7.46
CA LEU A 120 12.24 -5.09 6.10
C LEU A 120 13.21 -3.94 5.85
N ALA A 121 14.08 -4.10 4.86
CA ALA A 121 15.02 -3.07 4.48
C ALA A 121 14.27 -1.77 4.24
N SER A 122 14.70 -0.70 4.92
CA SER A 122 14.19 0.64 4.70
C SER A 122 14.19 0.90 3.20
N PRO A 123 13.03 1.21 2.60
CA PRO A 123 12.98 1.36 1.17
C PRO A 123 13.92 2.51 0.80
N ASP A 124 14.86 2.26 -0.12
CA ASP A 124 15.58 3.31 -0.84
C ASP A 124 14.55 4.05 -1.69
N THR A 125 13.78 4.88 -1.02
CA THR A 125 12.75 5.69 -1.65
C THR A 125 13.46 6.80 -2.39
N TRP A 126 12.92 7.11 -3.55
CA TRP A 126 13.36 8.28 -4.29
C TRP A 126 13.30 9.56 -3.42
N GLU A 127 12.40 9.64 -2.43
CA GLU A 127 12.31 10.78 -1.50
C GLU A 127 13.59 10.92 -0.65
N VAL A 128 14.11 9.81 -0.12
CA VAL A 128 15.39 9.77 0.63
C VAL A 128 16.58 10.02 -0.30
N SER A 129 16.59 9.35 -1.45
CA SER A 129 17.64 9.54 -2.47
C SER A 129 17.72 11.01 -2.93
N LEU A 130 16.58 11.69 -3.17
CA LEU A 130 16.54 13.08 -3.61
C LEU A 130 16.74 14.12 -2.47
N SER A 131 16.39 13.77 -1.23
CA SER A 131 16.57 14.68 -0.07
C SER A 131 18.01 14.68 0.46
N SER A 132 18.79 13.63 0.18
CA SER A 132 20.19 13.51 0.61
C SER A 132 21.17 14.56 0.03
N GLY A 133 20.72 15.37 -0.93
CA GLY A 133 21.43 16.58 -1.40
C GLY A 133 22.63 16.35 -2.32
N LYS A 134 23.06 15.10 -2.53
CA LYS A 134 24.16 14.76 -3.46
C LYS A 134 23.61 14.42 -4.85
N ASP A 135 24.22 14.99 -5.88
CA ASP A 135 23.94 14.80 -7.31
C ASP A 135 22.47 14.47 -7.65
N LYS A 136 21.65 15.52 -7.74
CA LYS A 136 20.22 15.39 -8.07
C LYS A 136 20.02 14.86 -9.49
N ARG A 137 20.89 15.23 -10.44
CA ARG A 137 20.77 14.81 -11.84
C ARG A 137 20.98 13.30 -11.95
N GLY A 138 22.13 12.80 -11.51
CA GLY A 138 22.43 11.37 -11.56
C GLY A 138 21.45 10.54 -10.74
N THR A 139 20.92 11.08 -9.64
CA THR A 139 19.85 10.42 -8.88
C THR A 139 18.56 10.30 -9.69
N PHE A 140 18.10 11.36 -10.36
CA PHE A 140 16.93 11.27 -11.24
C PHE A 140 17.14 10.31 -12.41
N GLU A 141 18.27 10.41 -13.12
CA GLU A 141 18.60 9.53 -14.24
C GLU A 141 18.62 8.05 -13.82
N ARG A 142 19.25 7.74 -12.67
CA ARG A 142 19.26 6.39 -12.08
C ARG A 142 17.86 5.89 -11.74
N LEU A 143 17.03 6.72 -11.12
CA LEU A 143 15.67 6.34 -10.70
C LEU A 143 14.75 6.10 -11.90
N ILE A 144 14.88 6.92 -12.96
CA ILE A 144 14.17 6.74 -14.23
C ILE A 144 14.61 5.43 -14.89
N ALA A 145 15.92 5.22 -15.06
CA ALA A 145 16.46 4.03 -15.71
C ALA A 145 16.08 2.73 -14.99
N LYS A 146 15.99 2.74 -13.65
CA LYS A 146 15.58 1.59 -12.85
C LYS A 146 14.07 1.45 -12.66
N ASN A 147 13.26 2.32 -13.29
CA ASN A 147 11.80 2.39 -13.12
C ASN A 147 11.37 2.46 -11.64
N ARG A 148 12.11 3.23 -10.82
CA ARG A 148 11.89 3.40 -9.37
C ARG A 148 11.17 4.71 -9.02
N LEU A 149 10.84 5.51 -10.03
CA LEU A 149 10.06 6.75 -9.89
C LEU A 149 8.64 6.52 -10.41
N GLY A 150 7.68 6.24 -9.53
CA GLY A 150 6.28 6.00 -9.95
C GLY A 150 5.64 7.20 -10.66
N GLY A 151 4.61 6.99 -11.47
CA GLY A 151 4.03 8.03 -12.35
C GLY A 151 3.69 9.36 -11.65
N LEU A 152 3.00 9.32 -10.50
CA LEU A 152 2.72 10.54 -9.73
C LEU A 152 3.99 11.22 -9.19
N ALA A 153 5.00 10.44 -8.81
CA ALA A 153 6.30 10.95 -8.39
C ALA A 153 7.04 11.62 -9.54
N LEU A 154 7.01 11.02 -10.73
CA LEU A 154 7.58 11.58 -11.95
C LEU A 154 6.95 12.95 -12.26
N LEU A 155 5.61 13.00 -12.33
CA LEU A 155 4.86 14.21 -12.65
C LEU A 155 5.07 15.34 -11.64
N ARG A 156 5.07 15.05 -10.33
CA ARG A 156 5.27 16.09 -9.30
C ARG A 156 6.70 16.62 -9.23
N ASN A 157 7.66 15.91 -9.81
CA ASN A 157 9.08 16.29 -9.79
C ASN A 157 9.58 16.90 -11.13
N LEU A 158 8.72 17.12 -12.14
CA LEU A 158 9.14 17.66 -13.45
C LEU A 158 9.98 18.95 -13.32
N ARG A 159 9.53 19.89 -12.48
CA ARG A 159 10.26 21.14 -12.22
C ARG A 159 11.63 20.90 -11.57
N LEU A 160 11.73 19.92 -10.67
CA LEU A 160 12.98 19.60 -10.00
C LEU A 160 13.97 18.93 -10.95
N MET A 161 13.48 18.07 -11.85
CA MET A 161 14.31 17.46 -12.91
C MET A 161 14.84 18.51 -13.88
N GLN A 162 14.02 19.48 -14.28
CA GLN A 162 14.48 20.60 -15.11
C GLN A 162 15.55 21.44 -14.39
N LYS A 163 15.36 21.76 -13.11
CA LYS A 163 16.35 22.49 -12.31
C LYS A 163 17.66 21.72 -12.10
N ALA A 164 17.59 20.39 -12.08
CA ALA A 164 18.75 19.51 -11.99
C ALA A 164 19.35 19.17 -13.37
N GLU A 165 18.88 19.83 -14.45
CA GLU A 165 19.39 19.67 -15.81
C GLU A 165 19.36 18.22 -16.33
N VAL A 166 18.35 17.44 -15.91
CA VAL A 166 18.07 16.13 -16.48
C VAL A 166 17.66 16.32 -17.95
N PRO A 167 18.22 15.54 -18.90
CA PRO A 167 17.91 15.70 -20.31
C PRO A 167 16.41 15.60 -20.59
N ARG A 168 15.86 16.54 -21.36
CA ARG A 168 14.43 16.56 -21.72
C ARG A 168 13.96 15.27 -22.37
N ARG A 169 14.81 14.64 -23.19
CA ARG A 169 14.55 13.35 -23.83
C ARG A 169 14.31 12.25 -22.79
N THR A 170 15.18 12.13 -21.80
CA THR A 170 15.05 11.18 -20.69
C THR A 170 13.74 11.38 -19.92
N ILE A 171 13.35 12.64 -19.67
CA ILE A 171 12.09 12.96 -19.01
C ILE A 171 10.89 12.55 -19.87
N ALA A 172 10.91 12.85 -21.18
CA ALA A 172 9.83 12.51 -22.10
C ALA A 172 9.64 10.98 -22.23
N GLU A 173 10.74 10.24 -22.41
CA GLU A 173 10.72 8.76 -22.45
C GLU A 173 10.19 8.17 -21.14
N ALA A 174 10.55 8.76 -20.00
CA ALA A 174 10.01 8.32 -18.70
C ALA A 174 8.51 8.55 -18.57
N ILE A 175 7.99 9.68 -19.10
CA ILE A 175 6.56 9.98 -19.10
C ILE A 175 5.80 9.02 -20.01
N ASP A 176 6.34 8.74 -21.19
CA ASP A 176 5.72 7.84 -22.16
C ASP A 176 5.65 6.40 -21.61
N ALA A 177 6.69 5.96 -20.92
CA ALA A 177 6.76 4.63 -20.30
C ALA A 177 6.05 4.53 -18.94
N MET A 178 5.52 5.64 -18.38
CA MET A 178 5.02 5.63 -17.00
C MET A 178 3.75 4.80 -16.87
N ARG A 179 3.64 4.09 -15.75
CA ARG A 179 2.40 3.42 -15.35
C ARG A 179 1.34 4.44 -14.89
N THR A 180 0.27 4.55 -15.66
CA THR A 180 -0.82 5.52 -15.43
C THR A 180 -1.96 4.98 -14.57
N ASP A 181 -2.03 3.66 -14.40
CA ASP A 181 -3.12 2.91 -13.74
C ASP A 181 -3.39 3.32 -12.27
N ARG A 182 -2.50 4.13 -11.67
CA ARG A 182 -2.57 4.56 -10.26
C ARG A 182 -2.19 6.03 -10.03
N ILE A 183 -2.26 6.87 -11.07
CA ILE A 183 -1.96 8.31 -10.94
C ILE A 183 -3.13 9.07 -10.31
N LEU A 184 -4.35 8.73 -10.72
CA LEU A 184 -5.58 9.26 -10.14
C LEU A 184 -6.21 8.22 -9.20
N PRO A 185 -6.91 8.67 -8.15
CA PRO A 185 -7.57 7.78 -7.19
C PRO A 185 -8.71 6.95 -7.81
#